data_AF-A0A8H6ZAT8-F1
#
_entry.id   AF-A0A8H6ZAT8-F1
#
_cell.length_a   1.000
_cell.length_b   1.000
_cell.length_c   1.000
_cell.angle_alpha   90.00
_cell.angle_beta   90.00
_cell.angle_gamma   90.00
#
_symmetry.space_group_name_H-M   'P 1'
#
loop_
_entity.id
_entity.type
_entity.pdbx_description
1 polymer ?
#
loop_
_entity_poly.entity_id
_entity_poly.type
_entity_poly.pdbx_seq_one_letter_code
_entity_poly.pdbx_strand_id
1 'polypeptide(L)'
;MLRPTSLFFLSLAGANAYIWPSPMLDALESARFNQDGHNSDPVSIFITPCTRYLLDPDLDSTTGRSDIADWVRTAYHDMATYNITDGTGGMDASIRFPAENLRPENVGDGFNNTIEALGELVTRYISMADSLALGTIIAIENCGGPEIAFRGGRIDAGGPNTPGVPQPQDDLDSHITDFARQGFTQTEMIGLVACGHTFGGVQQAPFPNIVPVLNDPNNTQSVTHFDSTSVNFDNLIATEYISGTTQNPLVAGSNDTTNSDKRIFGSDGNVTMKSFADSPELFASTCANLIARMLDTVPKGVELTDIITPLPVKPYGVVLSMSGDILKLSGELWNMTADAQRTVNLLWDDHIGGGGNVTMPASGVSTGAGGRYNAAWYSFAPLPVDGPTFLSLDTAAGITNMRFVVDGKLEDQGGVGFAIQDGVVFSETSCYTSNLPPTPEWRIDVAVRNGLNPTRVYLEQIGVTDSVGRVIVPQTDIVPPAQSVPLNANYSLWTVNVTGENFYSIGFEVDDITFSESDSHSIFSFSPCTT
;
A
#
# COMPACT_ATOMS: atom_id res chain seq x y z
N MET A 1 14.00 -3.73 58.71
CA MET A 1 15.02 -3.71 57.65
C MET A 1 14.30 -3.84 56.33
N LEU A 2 14.47 -2.84 55.47
CA LEU A 2 13.69 -2.60 54.27
C LEU A 2 14.01 -3.61 53.15
N ARG A 3 12.97 -4.03 52.43
CA ARG A 3 13.07 -4.60 51.08
C ARG A 3 13.23 -3.44 50.09
N PRO A 4 14.11 -3.52 49.08
CA PRO A 4 14.06 -2.59 47.97
C PRO A 4 13.01 -3.08 46.96
N THR A 5 11.97 -2.27 46.79
CA THR A 5 11.09 -2.25 45.62
C THR A 5 11.90 -1.74 44.43
N SER A 6 12.18 -2.61 43.45
CA SER A 6 12.62 -2.16 42.14
C SER A 6 11.44 -1.52 41.42
N LEU A 7 11.52 -0.21 41.20
CA LEU A 7 10.68 0.52 40.27
C LEU A 7 10.92 -0.08 38.87
N PHE A 8 9.88 -0.70 38.32
CA PHE A 8 9.77 -0.87 36.88
C PHE A 8 9.61 0.54 36.28
N PHE A 9 10.66 1.02 35.61
CA PHE A 9 10.46 2.04 34.59
C PHE A 9 9.57 1.41 33.52
N LEU A 10 8.34 1.91 33.37
CA LEU A 10 7.59 1.74 32.13
C LEU A 10 8.41 2.43 31.04
N SER A 11 9.24 1.66 30.33
CA SER A 11 9.51 2.00 28.93
C SER A 11 8.19 1.81 28.20
N LEU A 12 7.70 2.88 27.57
CA LEU A 12 6.68 2.80 26.54
C LEU A 12 7.19 1.81 25.49
N ALA A 13 6.77 0.54 25.60
CA ALA A 13 6.83 -0.38 24.49
C ALA A 13 5.87 0.18 23.45
N GLY A 14 6.42 0.84 22.42
CA GLY A 14 5.69 1.08 21.19
C GLY A 14 5.16 -0.24 20.65
N ALA A 15 4.11 -0.17 19.83
CA ALA A 15 3.57 -1.33 19.12
C ALA A 15 4.70 -2.27 18.66
N ASN A 16 4.53 -3.59 18.85
CA ASN A 16 5.52 -4.57 18.42
C ASN A 16 5.71 -4.41 16.90
N ALA A 17 6.77 -3.70 16.52
CA ALA A 17 7.20 -3.61 15.14
C ALA A 17 7.42 -5.02 14.59
N TYR A 18 7.06 -5.25 13.34
CA TYR A 18 7.24 -6.57 12.73
C TYR A 18 8.71 -6.90 12.57
N ILE A 19 9.02 -8.19 12.41
CA ILE A 19 10.39 -8.66 12.17
C ILE A 19 10.58 -8.82 10.67
N TRP A 20 11.52 -8.08 10.09
CA TRP A 20 11.98 -8.26 8.72
C TRP A 20 12.86 -9.52 8.61
N PRO A 21 12.77 -10.29 7.52
CA PRO A 21 11.86 -10.08 6.39
C PRO A 21 10.44 -10.54 6.70
N SER A 22 9.46 -9.75 6.27
CA SER A 22 8.05 -10.13 6.22
C SER A 22 7.46 -9.54 4.94
N PRO A 23 7.52 -10.25 3.81
CA PRO A 23 7.28 -9.66 2.48
C PRO A 23 5.96 -8.90 2.36
N MET A 24 4.90 -9.40 3.00
CA MET A 24 3.60 -8.73 3.01
C MET A 24 3.62 -7.41 3.77
N LEU A 25 4.16 -7.41 5.00
CA LEU A 25 4.25 -6.21 5.82
C LEU A 25 5.25 -5.20 5.24
N ASP A 26 6.32 -5.70 4.59
CA ASP A 26 7.30 -4.85 3.93
C ASP A 26 6.72 -4.12 2.72
N ALA A 27 5.95 -4.84 1.89
CA ALA A 27 5.24 -4.25 0.76
C ALA A 27 4.20 -3.22 1.22
N LEU A 28 3.37 -3.56 2.21
CA LEU A 28 2.34 -2.66 2.73
C LEU A 28 2.94 -1.43 3.43
N GLU A 29 4.02 -1.59 4.19
CA GLU A 29 4.74 -0.46 4.80
C GLU A 29 5.32 0.45 3.71
N SER A 30 5.97 -0.13 2.70
CA SER A 30 6.57 0.63 1.60
C SER A 30 5.50 1.42 0.87
N ALA A 31 4.41 0.79 0.41
CA ALA A 31 3.30 1.46 -0.24
C ALA A 31 2.69 2.59 0.61
N ARG A 32 2.72 2.45 1.94
CA ARG A 32 2.19 3.46 2.86
C ARG A 32 3.13 4.66 3.05
N PHE A 33 4.43 4.43 3.16
CA PHE A 33 5.39 5.45 3.59
C PHE A 33 6.39 5.88 2.50
N ASN A 34 6.39 5.22 1.34
CA ASN A 34 7.15 5.57 0.13
C ASN A 34 6.27 6.13 -0.96
N GLN A 35 5.80 7.36 -0.80
CA GLN A 35 4.85 7.95 -1.74
C GLN A 35 5.51 8.89 -2.76
N ASP A 36 6.68 9.43 -2.47
CA ASP A 36 7.41 10.37 -3.33
C ASP A 36 8.93 10.22 -3.17
N GLY A 37 9.68 10.57 -4.22
CA GLY A 37 11.15 10.51 -4.25
C GLY A 37 11.73 9.15 -4.61
N HIS A 38 12.85 8.79 -3.98
CA HIS A 38 13.55 7.54 -4.28
C HIS A 38 12.79 6.33 -3.73
N ASN A 39 12.67 5.27 -4.54
CA ASN A 39 11.90 4.05 -4.26
C ASN A 39 10.41 4.29 -3.95
N SER A 40 9.83 5.37 -4.48
CA SER A 40 8.42 5.69 -4.26
C SER A 40 7.47 4.77 -5.04
N ASP A 41 6.40 4.34 -4.39
CA ASP A 41 5.17 3.84 -5.01
C ASP A 41 4.33 5.03 -5.48
N PRO A 42 4.11 5.19 -6.79
CA PRO A 42 3.73 6.48 -7.38
C PRO A 42 2.26 6.87 -7.18
N VAL A 43 1.44 6.17 -6.39
CA VAL A 43 -0.01 6.44 -6.32
C VAL A 43 -0.35 7.84 -5.82
N SER A 44 0.52 8.48 -5.04
CA SER A 44 0.34 9.87 -4.63
C SER A 44 0.34 10.85 -5.83
N ILE A 45 0.94 10.46 -6.97
CA ILE A 45 0.92 11.24 -8.19
C ILE A 45 -0.51 11.45 -8.66
N PHE A 46 -1.41 10.50 -8.45
CA PHE A 46 -2.79 10.64 -8.92
C PHE A 46 -3.58 11.65 -8.08
N ILE A 47 -3.14 11.95 -6.85
CA ILE A 47 -3.78 12.92 -5.96
C ILE A 47 -3.06 14.26 -5.92
N THR A 48 -1.80 14.34 -6.35
CA THR A 48 -0.97 15.55 -6.14
C THR A 48 -0.89 16.40 -7.42
N PRO A 49 -1.34 17.67 -7.43
CA PRO A 49 -1.99 18.42 -6.35
C PRO A 49 -3.45 17.98 -6.13
N CYS A 50 -4.03 18.23 -4.96
CA CYS A 50 -5.37 17.74 -4.55
C CYS A 50 -6.54 18.10 -5.48
N THR A 51 -6.34 19.04 -6.40
CA THR A 51 -7.29 19.38 -7.47
C THR A 51 -7.20 18.46 -8.69
N ARG A 52 -6.31 17.46 -8.68
CA ARG A 52 -6.08 16.55 -9.79
C ARG A 52 -7.30 15.65 -10.02
N TYR A 53 -7.57 15.40 -11.30
CA TYR A 53 -8.57 14.47 -11.78
C TYR A 53 -7.99 13.67 -12.96
N LEU A 54 -7.94 12.35 -12.86
CA LEU A 54 -7.19 11.50 -13.81
C LEU A 54 -7.72 11.48 -15.23
N LEU A 55 -9.04 11.65 -15.40
CA LEU A 55 -9.63 11.69 -16.74
C LEU A 55 -9.64 13.10 -17.35
N ASP A 56 -9.02 14.09 -16.69
CA ASP A 56 -8.79 15.38 -17.32
C ASP A 56 -7.65 15.27 -18.35
N PRO A 57 -7.93 15.38 -19.66
CA PRO A 57 -6.90 15.30 -20.69
C PRO A 57 -5.85 16.41 -20.60
N ASP A 58 -6.19 17.54 -19.98
CA ASP A 58 -5.30 18.69 -19.81
C ASP A 58 -4.64 18.74 -18.42
N LEU A 59 -4.98 17.78 -17.54
CA LEU A 59 -4.55 17.71 -16.13
C LEU A 59 -4.69 19.06 -15.40
N ASP A 60 -5.74 19.80 -15.70
CA ASP A 60 -5.98 21.12 -15.14
C ASP A 60 -7.02 21.05 -14.00
N SER A 61 -7.12 22.12 -13.20
CA SER A 61 -8.07 22.17 -12.08
C SER A 61 -9.44 22.70 -12.50
N THR A 62 -9.73 22.81 -13.79
CA THR A 62 -10.93 23.48 -14.30
C THR A 62 -12.14 22.56 -14.39
N THR A 63 -11.98 21.26 -14.11
CA THR A 63 -13.11 20.33 -14.08
C THR A 63 -14.06 20.58 -12.91
N GLY A 64 -13.56 21.14 -11.81
CA GLY A 64 -14.27 21.20 -10.53
C GLY A 64 -14.47 19.82 -9.89
N ARG A 65 -13.80 18.77 -10.39
CA ARG A 65 -13.81 17.42 -9.85
C ARG A 65 -12.40 17.07 -9.37
N SER A 66 -12.30 16.18 -8.39
CA SER A 66 -11.02 15.71 -7.87
C SER A 66 -11.05 14.21 -7.58
N ASP A 67 -9.90 13.55 -7.74
CA ASP A 67 -9.78 12.11 -7.52
C ASP A 67 -9.93 11.74 -6.04
N ILE A 68 -9.53 12.62 -5.11
CA ILE A 68 -9.71 12.38 -3.67
C ILE A 68 -11.18 12.12 -3.32
N ALA A 69 -12.12 12.89 -3.88
CA ALA A 69 -13.53 12.71 -3.61
C ALA A 69 -14.04 11.38 -4.19
N ASP A 70 -13.56 11.00 -5.38
CA ASP A 70 -13.90 9.72 -6.01
C ASP A 70 -13.33 8.54 -5.21
N TRP A 71 -12.13 8.65 -4.65
CA TRP A 71 -11.48 7.59 -3.87
C TRP A 71 -12.15 7.39 -2.51
N VAL A 72 -12.47 8.47 -1.80
CA VAL A 72 -13.23 8.41 -0.54
C VAL A 72 -14.61 7.79 -0.79
N ARG A 73 -15.29 8.22 -1.86
CA ARG A 73 -16.58 7.66 -2.25
C ARG A 73 -16.47 6.17 -2.60
N THR A 74 -15.47 5.77 -3.38
CA THR A 74 -15.30 4.38 -3.80
C THR A 74 -15.08 3.46 -2.60
N ALA A 75 -14.24 3.84 -1.65
CA ALA A 75 -14.03 3.07 -0.43
C ALA A 75 -15.31 2.96 0.42
N TYR A 76 -16.06 4.05 0.61
CA TYR A 76 -17.34 3.97 1.33
C TYR A 76 -18.34 3.05 0.61
N HIS A 77 -18.48 3.16 -0.71
CA HIS A 77 -19.44 2.36 -1.47
C HIS A 77 -19.11 0.86 -1.47
N ASP A 78 -17.82 0.50 -1.51
CA ASP A 78 -17.36 -0.89 -1.37
C ASP A 78 -17.70 -1.43 0.04
N MET A 79 -17.27 -0.70 1.07
CA MET A 79 -17.52 -1.00 2.48
C MET A 79 -19.01 -1.13 2.79
N ALA A 80 -19.82 -0.22 2.25
CA ALA A 80 -21.23 -0.07 2.59
C ALA A 80 -22.07 -1.32 2.28
N THR A 81 -21.55 -2.28 1.51
CA THR A 81 -22.19 -3.59 1.33
C THR A 81 -22.17 -4.44 2.60
N TYR A 82 -21.34 -4.13 3.60
CA TYR A 82 -21.18 -4.91 4.83
C TYR A 82 -22.48 -5.11 5.61
N ASN A 83 -22.71 -6.36 6.03
CA ASN A 83 -23.82 -6.73 6.90
C ASN A 83 -23.31 -7.32 8.21
N ILE A 84 -23.40 -6.55 9.30
CA ILE A 84 -22.97 -6.99 10.63
C ILE A 84 -23.67 -8.25 11.14
N THR A 85 -24.85 -8.60 10.61
CA THR A 85 -25.64 -9.76 11.06
C THR A 85 -25.02 -11.08 10.62
N ASP A 86 -24.58 -11.19 9.37
CA ASP A 86 -23.97 -12.41 8.82
C ASP A 86 -22.46 -12.27 8.57
N GLY A 87 -21.95 -11.04 8.53
CA GLY A 87 -20.56 -10.70 8.31
C GLY A 87 -20.15 -10.74 6.83
N THR A 88 -21.10 -10.65 5.90
CA THR A 88 -20.81 -10.57 4.46
C THR A 88 -20.60 -9.12 4.01
N GLY A 89 -19.96 -8.93 2.85
CA GLY A 89 -19.62 -7.59 2.33
C GLY A 89 -18.49 -6.90 3.10
N GLY A 90 -18.30 -5.61 2.83
CA GLY A 90 -17.25 -4.78 3.45
C GLY A 90 -16.16 -4.41 2.47
N MET A 91 -15.03 -3.95 3.00
CA MET A 91 -13.84 -3.58 2.23
C MET A 91 -13.17 -4.83 1.63
N ASP A 92 -13.64 -5.23 0.44
CA ASP A 92 -13.21 -6.40 -0.30
C ASP A 92 -13.05 -6.14 -1.82
N ALA A 93 -13.12 -4.87 -2.22
CA ALA A 93 -13.03 -4.40 -3.60
C ALA A 93 -14.06 -5.04 -4.55
N SER A 94 -15.21 -5.50 -4.05
CA SER A 94 -16.34 -5.99 -4.86
C SER A 94 -16.93 -4.91 -5.78
N ILE A 95 -16.79 -3.63 -5.45
CA ILE A 95 -17.24 -2.49 -6.27
C ILE A 95 -16.64 -2.49 -7.70
N ARG A 96 -15.52 -3.19 -7.92
CA ARG A 96 -14.88 -3.33 -9.24
C ARG A 96 -15.67 -4.19 -10.23
N PHE A 97 -16.59 -5.03 -9.75
CA PHE A 97 -17.37 -5.90 -10.63
C PHE A 97 -18.46 -5.10 -11.33
N PRO A 98 -18.60 -5.17 -12.68
CA PRO A 98 -19.60 -4.40 -13.41
C PRO A 98 -21.06 -4.59 -12.92
N ALA A 99 -21.39 -5.79 -12.43
CA ALA A 99 -22.71 -6.10 -11.88
C ALA A 99 -23.04 -5.34 -10.56
N GLU A 100 -22.02 -4.81 -9.90
CA GLU A 100 -22.14 -3.97 -8.72
C GLU A 100 -21.92 -2.50 -9.05
N ASN A 101 -20.86 -2.22 -9.80
CA ASN A 101 -20.48 -0.88 -10.24
C ASN A 101 -21.63 -0.15 -10.97
N LEU A 102 -22.44 -0.86 -11.76
CA LEU A 102 -23.52 -0.28 -12.57
C LEU A 102 -24.88 -0.22 -11.86
N ARG A 103 -24.94 -0.46 -10.55
CA ARG A 103 -26.19 -0.38 -9.78
C ARG A 103 -26.69 1.07 -9.68
N PRO A 104 -28.00 1.30 -9.50
CA PRO A 104 -28.55 2.64 -9.28
C PRO A 104 -27.96 3.39 -8.08
N GLU A 105 -27.48 2.66 -7.08
CA GLU A 105 -26.81 3.24 -5.89
C GLU A 105 -25.34 3.66 -6.17
N ASN A 106 -24.78 3.24 -7.30
CA ASN A 106 -23.38 3.46 -7.72
C ASN A 106 -23.29 4.28 -9.03
N VAL A 107 -24.20 5.23 -9.25
CA VAL A 107 -24.17 6.05 -10.47
C VAL A 107 -22.90 6.93 -10.52
N GLY A 108 -22.26 6.98 -11.68
CA GLY A 108 -21.04 7.77 -11.94
C GLY A 108 -19.90 6.89 -12.46
N ASP A 109 -18.84 7.52 -12.93
CA ASP A 109 -17.65 6.87 -13.51
C ASP A 109 -16.45 6.78 -12.55
N GLY A 110 -16.50 7.50 -11.41
CA GLY A 110 -15.38 7.61 -10.46
C GLY A 110 -14.89 6.28 -9.88
N PHE A 111 -15.77 5.27 -9.78
CA PHE A 111 -15.40 3.96 -9.24
C PHE A 111 -14.38 3.22 -10.12
N ASN A 112 -14.62 3.14 -11.44
CA ASN A 112 -13.69 2.44 -12.33
C ASN A 112 -12.36 3.19 -12.43
N ASN A 113 -12.41 4.53 -12.46
CA ASN A 113 -11.21 5.37 -12.47
C ASN A 113 -10.37 5.16 -11.21
N THR A 114 -11.02 5.07 -10.05
CA THR A 114 -10.36 4.79 -8.76
C THR A 114 -9.70 3.42 -8.77
N ILE A 115 -10.43 2.38 -9.19
CA ILE A 115 -9.91 1.01 -9.23
C ILE A 115 -8.74 0.90 -10.23
N GLU A 116 -8.81 1.56 -11.38
CA GLU A 116 -7.73 1.60 -12.36
C GLU A 116 -6.48 2.28 -11.79
N ALA A 117 -6.63 3.46 -11.18
CA ALA A 117 -5.53 4.20 -10.56
C ALA A 117 -4.84 3.43 -9.44
N LEU A 118 -5.62 2.77 -8.58
CA LEU A 118 -5.11 2.02 -7.44
C LEU A 118 -4.60 0.62 -7.84
N GLY A 119 -4.78 0.22 -9.10
CA GLY A 119 -4.18 -0.98 -9.69
C GLY A 119 -2.65 -0.99 -9.58
N GLU A 120 -2.01 0.17 -9.62
CA GLU A 120 -0.54 0.32 -9.49
C GLU A 120 0.01 -0.15 -8.13
N LEU A 121 -0.81 -0.17 -7.07
CA LEU A 121 -0.42 -0.70 -5.75
C LEU A 121 -0.62 -2.21 -5.64
N VAL A 122 -1.40 -2.81 -6.54
CA VAL A 122 -1.73 -4.23 -6.42
C VAL A 122 -0.51 -5.05 -6.76
N THR A 123 -0.12 -5.88 -5.81
CA THR A 123 0.98 -6.82 -5.96
C THR A 123 0.53 -8.20 -5.52
N ARG A 124 1.45 -9.16 -5.52
CA ARG A 124 1.21 -10.47 -4.88
C ARG A 124 0.93 -10.39 -3.37
N TYR A 125 1.29 -9.28 -2.73
CA TYR A 125 1.21 -9.09 -1.28
C TYR A 125 0.21 -8.01 -0.87
N ILE A 126 -0.26 -7.21 -1.83
CA ILE A 126 -1.20 -6.12 -1.61
C ILE A 126 -2.40 -6.38 -2.52
N SER A 127 -3.55 -6.68 -1.93
CA SER A 127 -4.79 -6.93 -2.67
C SER A 127 -5.39 -5.61 -3.19
N MET A 128 -6.33 -5.66 -4.15
CA MET A 128 -7.06 -4.46 -4.58
C MET A 128 -7.82 -3.80 -3.42
N ALA A 129 -8.38 -4.59 -2.49
CA ALA A 129 -9.03 -4.08 -1.29
C ALA A 129 -8.06 -3.35 -0.35
N ASP A 130 -6.84 -3.86 -0.17
CA ASP A 130 -5.79 -3.15 0.56
C ASP A 130 -5.36 -1.88 -0.18
N SER A 131 -5.19 -1.93 -1.50
CA SER A 131 -4.88 -0.76 -2.34
C SER A 131 -5.97 0.31 -2.25
N LEU A 132 -7.24 -0.08 -2.22
CA LEU A 132 -8.37 0.84 -2.05
C LEU A 132 -8.32 1.54 -0.69
N ALA A 133 -8.17 0.77 0.39
CA ALA A 133 -8.07 1.34 1.73
C ALA A 133 -6.85 2.26 1.88
N LEU A 134 -5.69 1.82 1.38
CA LEU A 134 -4.44 2.57 1.44
C LEU A 134 -4.51 3.84 0.60
N GLY A 135 -5.01 3.76 -0.62
CA GLY A 135 -5.21 4.89 -1.52
C GLY A 135 -6.09 5.96 -0.88
N THR A 136 -7.22 5.57 -0.26
CA THR A 136 -8.09 6.51 0.46
C THR A 136 -7.37 7.22 1.60
N ILE A 137 -6.56 6.52 2.39
CA ILE A 137 -5.75 7.12 3.47
C ILE A 137 -4.74 8.11 2.89
N ILE A 138 -4.00 7.70 1.86
CA ILE A 138 -3.00 8.53 1.17
C ILE A 138 -3.65 9.81 0.66
N ALA A 139 -4.82 9.70 0.02
CA ALA A 139 -5.53 10.85 -0.53
C ALA A 139 -5.92 11.84 0.57
N ILE A 140 -6.59 11.37 1.62
CA ILE A 140 -7.03 12.22 2.73
C ILE A 140 -5.85 12.95 3.38
N GLU A 141 -4.77 12.23 3.67
CA GLU A 141 -3.59 12.81 4.34
C GLU A 141 -2.85 13.84 3.48
N ASN A 142 -2.65 13.54 2.19
CA ASN A 142 -1.98 14.46 1.26
C ASN A 142 -2.79 15.74 1.05
N CYS A 143 -4.11 15.70 1.28
CA CYS A 143 -5.00 16.84 1.16
C CYS A 143 -5.36 17.50 2.49
N GLY A 144 -4.44 17.41 3.45
CA GLY A 144 -4.49 18.14 4.73
C GLY A 144 -5.19 17.38 5.85
N GLY A 145 -5.60 16.14 5.61
CA GLY A 145 -6.30 15.31 6.57
C GLY A 145 -5.46 14.84 7.76
N PRO A 146 -6.11 14.28 8.78
CA PRO A 146 -5.43 13.67 9.92
C PRO A 146 -4.70 12.40 9.50
N GLU A 147 -3.72 11.98 10.31
CA GLU A 147 -3.12 10.67 10.13
C GLU A 147 -4.14 9.56 10.45
N ILE A 148 -4.32 8.62 9.53
CA ILE A 148 -5.25 7.50 9.65
C ILE A 148 -4.44 6.22 9.83
N ALA A 149 -4.81 5.45 10.86
CA ALA A 149 -4.20 4.15 11.11
C ALA A 149 -4.51 3.20 9.96
N PHE A 150 -3.47 2.57 9.41
CA PHE A 150 -3.60 1.58 8.35
C PHE A 150 -3.29 0.18 8.87
N ARG A 151 -4.15 -0.77 8.53
CA ARG A 151 -3.94 -2.21 8.68
C ARG A 151 -4.09 -2.83 7.29
N GLY A 152 -3.31 -3.85 6.95
CA GLY A 152 -3.47 -4.60 5.71
C GLY A 152 -4.00 -6.01 5.93
N GLY A 153 -4.01 -6.83 4.88
CA GLY A 153 -4.49 -8.21 4.91
C GLY A 153 -5.92 -8.38 4.42
N ARG A 154 -6.49 -7.39 3.72
CA ARG A 154 -7.81 -7.54 3.08
C ARG A 154 -7.76 -8.61 2.00
N ILE A 155 -8.91 -9.22 1.75
CA ILE A 155 -9.06 -10.28 0.74
C ILE A 155 -10.03 -9.78 -0.32
N ASP A 156 -9.60 -9.82 -1.57
CA ASP A 156 -10.42 -9.41 -2.70
C ASP A 156 -11.61 -10.36 -2.90
N ALA A 157 -12.80 -9.79 -3.06
CA ALA A 157 -14.01 -10.52 -3.38
C ALA A 157 -13.88 -11.30 -4.68
N GLY A 158 -14.51 -12.48 -4.74
CA GLY A 158 -14.60 -13.29 -5.96
C GLY A 158 -15.68 -12.84 -6.95
N GLY A 159 -16.55 -11.91 -6.55
CA GLY A 159 -17.69 -11.42 -7.32
C GLY A 159 -18.37 -10.23 -6.63
N PRO A 160 -19.48 -9.74 -7.20
CA PRO A 160 -20.22 -8.61 -6.63
C PRO A 160 -20.91 -9.01 -5.30
N ASN A 161 -20.99 -8.09 -4.36
CA ASN A 161 -21.74 -8.21 -3.10
C ASN A 161 -23.22 -7.83 -3.28
N THR A 162 -24.04 -7.94 -2.24
CA THR A 162 -25.45 -7.53 -2.30
C THR A 162 -25.61 -6.01 -2.22
N PRO A 163 -26.67 -5.42 -2.80
CA PRO A 163 -26.97 -3.99 -2.66
C PRO A 163 -27.12 -3.55 -1.19
N GLY A 164 -26.93 -2.26 -0.94
CA GLY A 164 -27.03 -1.72 0.42
C GLY A 164 -26.34 -0.37 0.65
N VAL A 165 -26.06 0.37 -0.43
CA VAL A 165 -25.49 1.71 -0.32
C VAL A 165 -26.65 2.72 -0.16
N PRO A 166 -26.66 3.55 0.91
CA PRO A 166 -27.74 4.51 1.11
C PRO A 166 -27.77 5.58 0.01
N GLN A 167 -28.98 5.97 -0.40
CA GLN A 167 -29.20 6.97 -1.44
C GLN A 167 -29.72 8.30 -0.88
N PRO A 168 -29.49 9.43 -1.56
CA PRO A 168 -29.86 10.74 -1.05
C PRO A 168 -31.38 10.94 -0.87
N GLN A 169 -32.21 10.20 -1.61
CA GLN A 169 -33.67 10.25 -1.50
C GLN A 169 -34.25 9.40 -0.36
N ASP A 170 -33.47 8.53 0.26
CA ASP A 170 -33.98 7.64 1.31
C ASP A 170 -34.37 8.45 2.56
N ASP A 171 -35.31 7.93 3.34
CA ASP A 171 -35.71 8.58 4.59
C ASP A 171 -34.68 8.35 5.71
N LEU A 172 -34.77 9.18 6.76
CA LEU A 172 -33.82 9.14 7.86
C LEU A 172 -33.80 7.78 8.59
N ASP A 173 -34.95 7.12 8.73
CA ASP A 173 -35.04 5.81 9.39
C ASP A 173 -34.32 4.73 8.57
N SER A 174 -34.41 4.80 7.23
CA SER A 174 -33.66 3.95 6.31
C SER A 174 -32.15 4.22 6.41
N HIS A 175 -31.71 5.49 6.40
CA HIS A 175 -30.30 5.85 6.62
C HIS A 175 -29.77 5.29 7.95
N ILE A 176 -30.50 5.48 9.05
CA ILE A 176 -30.09 4.94 10.36
C ILE A 176 -30.00 3.41 10.33
N THR A 177 -30.94 2.74 9.65
CA THR A 177 -30.96 1.28 9.52
C THR A 177 -29.78 0.76 8.71
N ASP A 178 -29.46 1.42 7.59
CA ASP A 178 -28.36 1.02 6.72
C ASP A 178 -26.99 1.23 7.39
N PHE A 179 -26.77 2.37 8.05
CA PHE A 179 -25.53 2.59 8.80
C PHE A 179 -25.42 1.61 10.00
N ALA A 180 -26.53 1.29 10.66
CA ALA A 180 -26.53 0.26 11.71
C ALA A 180 -26.17 -1.13 11.17
N ARG A 181 -26.64 -1.48 9.96
CA ARG A 181 -26.25 -2.72 9.26
C ARG A 181 -24.76 -2.75 8.94
N GLN A 182 -24.18 -1.60 8.57
CA GLN A 182 -22.75 -1.43 8.34
C GLN A 182 -21.92 -1.39 9.64
N GLY A 183 -22.56 -1.33 10.81
CA GLY A 183 -21.89 -1.34 12.12
C GLY A 183 -21.63 0.04 12.74
N PHE A 184 -22.33 1.08 12.27
CA PHE A 184 -22.22 2.45 12.76
C PHE A 184 -23.50 2.91 13.47
N THR A 185 -23.34 3.59 14.59
CA THR A 185 -24.45 4.26 15.29
C THR A 185 -24.91 5.51 14.54
N GLN A 186 -26.08 6.06 14.91
CA GLN A 186 -26.58 7.31 14.33
C GLN A 186 -25.60 8.48 14.47
N THR A 187 -24.92 8.61 15.61
CA THR A 187 -23.91 9.67 15.81
C THR A 187 -22.70 9.45 14.89
N GLU A 188 -22.27 8.21 14.70
CA GLU A 188 -21.17 7.86 13.80
C GLU A 188 -21.56 8.00 12.33
N MET A 189 -22.82 7.80 11.97
CA MET A 189 -23.37 8.14 10.65
C MET A 189 -23.20 9.63 10.35
N ILE A 190 -23.58 10.52 11.29
CA ILE A 190 -23.35 11.98 11.14
C ILE A 190 -21.86 12.25 10.93
N GLY A 191 -21.02 11.63 11.76
CA GLY A 191 -19.56 11.71 11.66
C GLY A 191 -19.03 11.32 10.29
N LEU A 192 -19.30 10.10 9.83
CA LEU A 192 -18.83 9.57 8.56
C LEU A 192 -19.28 10.43 7.37
N VAL A 193 -20.54 10.84 7.33
CA VAL A 193 -21.06 11.68 6.25
C VAL A 193 -20.34 13.03 6.24
N ALA A 194 -20.17 13.69 7.39
CA ALA A 194 -19.43 14.94 7.46
C ALA A 194 -17.94 14.77 7.07
N CYS A 195 -17.29 13.71 7.53
CA CYS A 195 -15.89 13.42 7.23
C CYS A 195 -15.64 13.10 5.74
N GLY A 196 -16.59 12.43 5.07
CA GLY A 196 -16.50 12.19 3.63
C GLY A 196 -16.85 13.43 2.81
N HIS A 197 -17.90 14.16 3.20
CA HIS A 197 -18.41 15.33 2.48
C HIS A 197 -17.63 16.62 2.75
N THR A 198 -16.52 16.59 3.50
CA THR A 198 -15.53 17.69 3.45
C THR A 198 -14.79 17.74 2.09
N PHE A 199 -14.87 16.67 1.29
CA PHE A 199 -14.29 16.61 -0.04
C PHE A 199 -15.37 16.52 -1.13
N GLY A 200 -15.12 17.17 -2.26
CA GLY A 200 -15.88 17.00 -3.49
C GLY A 200 -17.24 17.69 -3.50
N GLY A 201 -18.22 17.02 -4.08
CA GLY A 201 -19.54 17.55 -4.33
C GLY A 201 -20.39 16.62 -5.21
N VAL A 202 -21.58 17.10 -5.58
CA VAL A 202 -22.49 16.38 -6.48
C VAL A 202 -22.29 16.89 -7.91
N GLN A 203 -22.08 15.96 -8.84
CA GLN A 203 -21.91 16.26 -10.26
C GLN A 203 -23.27 16.38 -10.96
N GLN A 204 -23.40 17.35 -11.87
CA GLN A 204 -24.63 17.57 -12.64
C GLN A 204 -24.99 16.39 -13.55
N ALA A 205 -24.03 15.83 -14.29
CA ALA A 205 -24.30 14.82 -15.31
C ALA A 205 -24.96 13.54 -14.75
N PRO A 206 -24.45 12.93 -13.66
CA PRO A 206 -25.13 11.80 -13.02
C PRO A 206 -26.37 12.19 -12.21
N PHE A 207 -26.44 13.43 -11.70
CA PHE A 207 -27.51 13.88 -10.81
C PHE A 207 -28.17 15.20 -11.25
N PRO A 208 -28.80 15.26 -12.44
CA PRO A 208 -29.34 16.50 -13.01
C PRO A 208 -30.52 17.07 -12.23
N ASN A 209 -31.14 16.28 -11.36
CA ASN A 209 -32.26 16.69 -10.50
C ASN A 209 -31.79 17.22 -9.13
N ILE A 210 -30.50 17.08 -8.80
CA ILE A 210 -29.90 17.59 -7.55
C ILE A 210 -29.12 18.86 -7.85
N VAL A 211 -28.29 18.82 -8.91
CA VAL A 211 -27.40 19.92 -9.29
C VAL A 211 -27.78 20.46 -10.67
N PRO A 212 -27.90 21.79 -10.85
CA PRO A 212 -28.10 22.39 -12.17
C PRO A 212 -26.79 22.45 -12.97
N VAL A 213 -26.90 22.69 -14.28
CA VAL A 213 -25.73 23.02 -15.12
C VAL A 213 -25.14 24.35 -14.67
N LEU A 214 -23.84 24.36 -14.38
CA LEU A 214 -23.08 25.54 -13.98
C LEU A 214 -22.36 26.11 -15.19
N ASN A 215 -22.46 27.43 -15.38
CA ASN A 215 -21.74 28.15 -16.43
C ASN A 215 -20.44 28.74 -15.86
N ASP A 216 -19.54 27.87 -15.41
CA ASP A 216 -18.26 28.26 -14.81
C ASP A 216 -17.10 27.64 -15.61
N PRO A 217 -16.22 28.47 -16.22
CA PRO A 217 -15.08 27.96 -16.96
C PRO A 217 -14.04 27.24 -16.09
N ASN A 218 -14.10 27.38 -14.76
CA ASN A 218 -13.23 26.65 -13.82
C ASN A 218 -13.93 25.43 -13.19
N ASN A 219 -15.13 25.09 -13.66
CA ASN A 219 -15.90 23.93 -13.20
C ASN A 219 -16.68 23.33 -14.38
N THR A 220 -15.94 22.78 -15.34
CA THR A 220 -16.48 22.29 -16.62
C THR A 220 -17.37 21.05 -16.45
N GLN A 221 -17.28 20.31 -15.34
CA GLN A 221 -18.17 19.19 -15.02
C GLN A 221 -19.40 19.58 -14.19
N SER A 222 -19.59 20.88 -13.89
CA SER A 222 -20.73 21.39 -13.13
C SER A 222 -20.94 20.66 -11.80
N VAL A 223 -19.91 20.67 -10.95
CA VAL A 223 -19.95 20.10 -9.60
C VAL A 223 -20.40 21.15 -8.61
N THR A 224 -21.47 20.89 -7.85
CA THR A 224 -21.80 21.72 -6.67
C THR A 224 -21.18 21.10 -5.44
N HIS A 225 -20.22 21.81 -4.85
CA HIS A 225 -19.42 21.34 -3.73
C HIS A 225 -20.21 21.26 -2.42
N PHE A 226 -19.78 20.36 -1.54
CA PHE A 226 -20.39 20.18 -0.23
C PHE A 226 -20.04 21.30 0.76
N ASP A 227 -18.87 21.92 0.62
CA ASP A 227 -18.48 23.15 1.32
C ASP A 227 -17.67 24.07 0.39
N SER A 228 -17.10 25.15 0.92
CA SER A 228 -16.33 26.12 0.14
C SER A 228 -14.89 25.71 -0.19
N THR A 229 -14.41 24.56 0.31
CA THR A 229 -13.02 24.09 0.17
C THR A 229 -12.96 22.61 -0.24
N SER A 230 -13.57 22.29 -1.39
CA SER A 230 -13.81 20.93 -1.90
C SER A 230 -12.64 19.94 -2.03
N VAL A 231 -11.40 20.36 -1.80
CA VAL A 231 -10.21 19.49 -1.84
C VAL A 231 -9.32 19.63 -0.60
N ASN A 232 -9.71 20.43 0.38
CA ASN A 232 -8.98 20.58 1.63
C ASN A 232 -9.74 19.89 2.75
N PHE A 233 -9.03 19.14 3.58
CA PHE A 233 -9.62 18.64 4.81
C PHE A 233 -9.73 19.76 5.85
N ASP A 234 -10.95 20.17 6.16
CA ASP A 234 -11.23 21.13 7.23
C ASP A 234 -12.66 20.91 7.79
N ASN A 235 -13.10 21.75 8.74
CA ASN A 235 -14.43 21.61 9.33
C ASN A 235 -15.48 22.54 8.71
N LEU A 236 -15.29 23.03 7.47
CA LEU A 236 -16.23 23.95 6.82
C LEU A 236 -17.59 23.30 6.53
N ILE A 237 -17.62 22.00 6.20
CA ILE A 237 -18.86 21.21 6.14
C ILE A 237 -19.74 21.38 7.39
N ALA A 238 -19.13 21.54 8.57
CA ALA A 238 -19.85 21.77 9.83
C ALA A 238 -20.10 23.25 10.12
N THR A 239 -19.09 24.11 9.98
CA THR A 239 -19.25 25.53 10.31
C THR A 239 -20.24 26.24 9.40
N GLU A 240 -20.24 25.94 8.10
CA GLU A 240 -21.18 26.49 7.12
C GLU A 240 -22.60 25.95 7.28
N TYR A 241 -22.74 24.69 7.68
CA TYR A 241 -24.03 24.10 8.01
C TYR A 241 -24.65 24.79 9.23
N ILE A 242 -23.89 24.95 10.30
CA ILE A 242 -24.36 25.54 11.56
C ILE A 242 -24.64 27.04 11.41
N SER A 243 -23.86 27.78 10.61
CA SER A 243 -24.10 29.20 10.32
C SER A 243 -25.27 29.43 9.36
N GLY A 244 -25.71 28.39 8.64
CA GLY A 244 -26.72 28.47 7.59
C GLY A 244 -26.21 29.08 6.28
N THR A 245 -24.89 29.08 6.03
CA THR A 245 -24.28 29.62 4.81
C THR A 245 -23.92 28.56 3.77
N THR A 246 -24.00 27.27 4.13
CA THR A 246 -23.61 26.15 3.26
C THR A 246 -24.33 26.18 1.90
N GLN A 247 -23.57 25.83 0.86
CA GLN A 247 -24.10 25.59 -0.50
C GLN A 247 -24.22 24.09 -0.82
N ASN A 248 -24.03 23.22 0.17
CA ASN A 248 -24.17 21.77 0.00
C ASN A 248 -25.51 21.45 -0.67
N PRO A 249 -25.51 20.83 -1.86
CA PRO A 249 -26.74 20.57 -2.60
C PRO A 249 -27.63 19.50 -1.94
N LEU A 250 -27.08 18.73 -0.98
CA LEU A 250 -27.80 17.79 -0.13
C LEU A 250 -28.28 18.43 1.19
N VAL A 251 -28.03 19.73 1.39
CA VAL A 251 -28.61 20.52 2.49
C VAL A 251 -29.57 21.58 1.97
N ALA A 252 -29.09 22.39 1.05
CA ALA A 252 -29.77 23.57 0.52
C ALA A 252 -30.33 23.35 -0.90
N GLY A 253 -30.43 22.09 -1.34
CA GLY A 253 -31.01 21.72 -2.62
C GLY A 253 -32.49 22.10 -2.73
N SER A 254 -32.94 22.36 -3.96
CA SER A 254 -34.33 22.75 -4.23
C SER A 254 -35.36 21.63 -4.00
N ASN A 255 -34.89 20.38 -4.02
CA ASN A 255 -35.69 19.19 -3.73
C ASN A 255 -35.37 18.66 -2.33
N ASP A 256 -36.26 18.94 -1.36
CA ASP A 256 -36.09 18.48 0.03
C ASP A 256 -36.00 16.95 0.16
N THR A 257 -36.51 16.17 -0.81
CA THR A 257 -36.39 14.70 -0.79
C THR A 257 -34.94 14.25 -0.88
N THR A 258 -34.13 14.90 -1.72
CA THR A 258 -32.71 14.58 -1.91
C THR A 258 -31.78 15.29 -0.93
N ASN A 259 -32.32 16.12 -0.02
CA ASN A 259 -31.54 16.82 0.99
C ASN A 259 -31.16 15.87 2.17
N SER A 260 -30.42 14.79 1.89
CA SER A 260 -30.03 13.77 2.87
C SER A 260 -29.19 14.34 4.00
N ASP A 261 -28.19 15.14 3.68
CA ASP A 261 -27.26 15.72 4.65
C ASP A 261 -28.01 16.61 5.66
N LYS A 262 -29.00 17.40 5.20
CA LYS A 262 -29.87 18.19 6.09
C LYS A 262 -30.57 17.31 7.12
N ARG A 263 -31.08 16.14 6.71
CA ARG A 263 -31.78 15.20 7.60
C ARG A 263 -30.81 14.51 8.55
N ILE A 264 -29.69 14.02 8.02
CA ILE A 264 -28.65 13.29 8.77
C ILE A 264 -28.01 14.20 9.81
N PHE A 265 -27.47 15.35 9.41
CA PHE A 265 -26.82 16.33 10.28
C PHE A 265 -27.74 16.86 11.38
N GLY A 266 -29.04 16.98 11.07
CA GLY A 266 -30.07 17.41 12.01
C GLY A 266 -30.59 16.32 12.96
N SER A 267 -30.23 15.07 12.73
CA SER A 267 -30.91 13.93 13.35
C SER A 267 -30.65 13.77 14.85
N ASP A 268 -29.63 14.43 15.39
CA ASP A 268 -29.32 14.49 16.82
C ASP A 268 -29.58 15.87 17.45
N GLY A 269 -30.31 16.76 16.75
CA GLY A 269 -30.51 18.15 17.18
C GLY A 269 -29.30 19.07 16.94
N ASN A 270 -28.48 18.74 15.93
CA ASN A 270 -27.24 19.42 15.54
C ASN A 270 -26.14 19.35 16.62
N VAL A 271 -26.20 18.40 17.55
CA VAL A 271 -25.21 18.30 18.64
C VAL A 271 -23.83 17.96 18.07
N THR A 272 -23.75 16.94 17.24
CA THR A 272 -22.50 16.50 16.61
C THR A 272 -21.93 17.59 15.69
N MET A 273 -22.74 18.14 14.79
CA MET A 273 -22.28 19.18 13.86
C MET A 273 -21.85 20.48 14.56
N LYS A 274 -22.50 20.88 15.66
CA LYS A 274 -22.00 22.01 16.49
C LYS A 274 -20.64 21.71 17.08
N SER A 275 -20.43 20.50 17.61
CA SER A 275 -19.13 20.12 18.19
C SER A 275 -18.00 20.13 17.16
N PHE A 276 -18.29 19.71 15.92
CA PHE A 276 -17.32 19.79 14.82
C PHE A 276 -17.08 21.22 14.36
N ALA A 277 -18.12 22.06 14.29
CA ALA A 277 -17.96 23.48 13.98
C ALA A 277 -17.12 24.21 15.03
N ASP A 278 -17.27 23.86 16.31
CA ASP A 278 -16.57 24.50 17.43
C ASP A 278 -15.08 24.07 17.55
N SER A 279 -14.70 22.89 17.06
CA SER A 279 -13.32 22.39 17.15
C SER A 279 -12.88 21.62 15.89
N PRO A 280 -12.02 22.22 15.05
CA PRO A 280 -11.35 21.52 13.94
C PRO A 280 -10.56 20.29 14.39
N GLU A 281 -9.96 20.31 15.58
CA GLU A 281 -9.20 19.19 16.13
C GLU A 281 -10.10 18.01 16.49
N LEU A 282 -11.28 18.27 17.06
CA LEU A 282 -12.28 17.24 17.34
C LEU A 282 -12.81 16.64 16.04
N PHE A 283 -13.09 17.47 15.04
CA PHE A 283 -13.49 17.01 13.71
C PHE A 283 -12.43 16.08 13.11
N ALA A 284 -11.18 16.53 13.03
CA ALA A 284 -10.07 15.76 12.48
C ALA A 284 -9.84 14.43 13.23
N SER A 285 -9.80 14.46 14.57
CA SER A 285 -9.60 13.22 15.36
C SER A 285 -10.77 12.24 15.26
N THR A 286 -12.00 12.74 15.16
CA THR A 286 -13.18 11.90 14.94
C THR A 286 -13.15 11.26 13.55
N CYS A 287 -12.83 12.04 12.51
CA CYS A 287 -12.70 11.53 11.15
C CYS A 287 -11.59 10.49 11.03
N ALA A 288 -10.44 10.70 11.66
CA ALA A 288 -9.37 9.71 11.68
C ALA A 288 -9.85 8.35 12.22
N ASN A 289 -10.60 8.37 13.33
CA ASN A 289 -11.10 7.15 13.95
C ASN A 289 -12.21 6.47 13.14
N LEU A 290 -13.18 7.23 12.64
CA LEU A 290 -14.31 6.70 11.90
C LEU A 290 -13.89 6.17 10.52
N ILE A 291 -13.02 6.89 9.81
CA ILE A 291 -12.52 6.45 8.51
C ILE A 291 -11.64 5.21 8.69
N ALA A 292 -10.77 5.14 9.71
CA ALA A 292 -10.04 3.91 10.02
C ALA A 292 -10.99 2.72 10.24
N ARG A 293 -12.05 2.89 11.04
CA ARG A 293 -13.04 1.84 11.28
C ARG A 293 -13.85 1.46 10.03
N MET A 294 -14.20 2.42 9.20
CA MET A 294 -14.82 2.17 7.89
C MET A 294 -13.90 1.28 7.04
N LEU A 295 -12.65 1.68 6.90
CA LEU A 295 -11.68 0.93 6.09
C LEU A 295 -11.36 -0.44 6.68
N ASP A 296 -11.44 -0.61 8.01
CA ASP A 296 -11.24 -1.88 8.71
C ASP A 296 -12.49 -2.77 8.76
N THR A 297 -13.62 -2.34 8.19
CA THR A 297 -14.84 -3.14 8.11
C THR A 297 -14.72 -4.16 6.97
N VAL A 298 -14.34 -5.39 7.32
CA VAL A 298 -14.03 -6.48 6.37
C VAL A 298 -14.95 -7.68 6.54
N PRO A 299 -15.07 -8.56 5.51
CA PRO A 299 -15.84 -9.79 5.63
C PRO A 299 -15.40 -10.66 6.81
N LYS A 300 -16.36 -11.39 7.39
CA LYS A 300 -16.12 -12.31 8.50
C LYS A 300 -15.11 -13.38 8.13
N GLY A 301 -14.09 -13.53 8.98
CA GLY A 301 -13.00 -14.49 8.79
C GLY A 301 -11.77 -13.89 8.12
N VAL A 302 -11.85 -12.64 7.63
CA VAL A 302 -10.67 -11.85 7.27
C VAL A 302 -10.04 -11.30 8.54
N GLU A 303 -8.73 -11.52 8.72
CA GLU A 303 -7.96 -11.00 9.84
C GLU A 303 -6.99 -9.94 9.32
N LEU A 304 -7.17 -8.70 9.76
CA LEU A 304 -6.27 -7.60 9.45
C LEU A 304 -5.02 -7.66 10.34
N THR A 305 -3.92 -7.14 9.81
CA THR A 305 -2.66 -6.99 10.56
C THR A 305 -2.83 -6.06 11.75
N ASP A 306 -1.80 -6.01 12.61
CA ASP A 306 -1.61 -4.85 13.48
C ASP A 306 -1.48 -3.55 12.67
N ILE A 307 -1.64 -2.38 13.32
CA ILE A 307 -1.43 -1.10 12.65
C ILE A 307 -0.01 -1.09 12.13
N ILE A 308 0.14 -0.86 10.83
CA ILE A 308 1.42 -0.85 10.16
C ILE A 308 2.12 0.44 10.53
N THR A 309 3.17 0.30 11.33
CA THR A 309 4.08 1.38 11.70
C THR A 309 5.42 1.16 11.00
N PRO A 310 6.07 2.21 10.50
CA PRO A 310 7.29 2.03 9.74
C PRO A 310 8.44 1.56 10.63
N LEU A 311 9.26 0.65 10.12
CA LEU A 311 10.51 0.28 10.80
C LEU A 311 11.45 1.49 10.77
N PRO A 312 12.04 1.89 11.91
CA PRO A 312 12.97 3.01 11.94
C PRO A 312 14.15 2.82 11.00
N VAL A 313 14.60 1.57 10.87
CA VAL A 313 15.68 1.12 10.00
C VAL A 313 15.34 -0.27 9.45
N LYS A 314 15.43 -0.46 8.13
CA LYS A 314 15.30 -1.78 7.51
C LYS A 314 16.09 -1.90 6.20
N PRO A 315 16.60 -3.09 5.84
CA PRO A 315 17.06 -3.35 4.49
C PRO A 315 15.94 -3.14 3.47
N TYR A 316 16.32 -2.79 2.25
CA TYR A 316 15.40 -2.64 1.12
C TYR A 316 16.08 -3.05 -0.18
N GLY A 317 15.31 -3.70 -1.07
CA GLY A 317 15.81 -4.10 -2.39
C GLY A 317 17.06 -4.97 -2.30
N VAL A 318 17.14 -5.84 -1.29
CA VAL A 318 18.32 -6.66 -1.05
C VAL A 318 18.36 -7.78 -2.08
N VAL A 319 19.45 -7.82 -2.84
CA VAL A 319 19.69 -8.80 -3.89
C VAL A 319 20.95 -9.57 -3.56
N LEU A 320 20.82 -10.89 -3.62
CA LEU A 320 21.94 -11.82 -3.54
C LEU A 320 22.02 -12.58 -4.87
N SER A 321 23.14 -12.46 -5.58
CA SER A 321 23.33 -13.12 -6.88
C SER A 321 24.67 -13.82 -6.98
N MET A 322 24.77 -14.79 -7.90
CA MET A 322 25.96 -15.60 -8.11
C MET A 322 26.58 -15.34 -9.48
N SER A 323 27.88 -15.05 -9.50
CA SER A 323 28.67 -14.84 -10.70
C SER A 323 29.96 -15.67 -10.62
N GLY A 324 29.94 -16.87 -11.18
CA GLY A 324 31.04 -17.83 -11.06
C GLY A 324 31.30 -18.23 -9.60
N ASP A 325 32.46 -17.82 -9.06
CA ASP A 325 32.90 -18.09 -7.68
C ASP A 325 32.54 -16.97 -6.68
N ILE A 326 31.78 -15.96 -7.10
CA ILE A 326 31.49 -14.77 -6.31
C ILE A 326 30.00 -14.71 -5.96
N LEU A 327 29.71 -14.65 -4.67
CA LEU A 327 28.40 -14.28 -4.14
C LEU A 327 28.34 -12.76 -4.00
N LYS A 328 27.44 -12.11 -4.72
CA LYS A 328 27.31 -10.66 -4.80
C LYS A 328 26.11 -10.20 -3.98
N LEU A 329 26.35 -9.35 -2.99
CA LEU A 329 25.30 -8.72 -2.18
C LEU A 329 25.16 -7.24 -2.56
N SER A 330 23.93 -6.82 -2.85
CA SER A 330 23.59 -5.41 -3.08
C SER A 330 22.25 -5.07 -2.44
N GLY A 331 22.01 -3.78 -2.21
CA GLY A 331 20.76 -3.28 -1.65
C GLY A 331 20.96 -1.94 -0.97
N GLU A 332 19.90 -1.50 -0.30
CA GLU A 332 19.85 -0.23 0.41
C GLU A 332 19.37 -0.42 1.85
N LEU A 333 19.65 0.56 2.69
CA LEU A 333 19.10 0.70 4.02
C LEU A 333 18.12 1.88 4.01
N TRP A 334 16.86 1.59 4.32
CA TRP A 334 15.85 2.57 4.68
C TRP A 334 16.10 3.12 6.08
N ASN A 335 15.97 4.43 6.25
CA ASN A 335 15.96 5.09 7.56
C ASN A 335 14.89 6.19 7.64
N MET A 336 13.93 6.04 8.54
CA MET A 336 12.82 6.98 8.75
C MET A 336 13.23 8.31 9.39
N THR A 337 14.45 8.43 9.89
CA THR A 337 14.98 9.67 10.44
C THR A 337 16.03 10.19 9.46
N ALA A 338 15.59 10.87 8.40
CA ALA A 338 16.47 11.35 7.35
C ALA A 338 17.64 12.21 7.91
N ASP A 339 18.89 11.77 7.68
CA ASP A 339 20.10 12.53 8.02
C ASP A 339 21.24 12.20 7.04
N ALA A 340 21.52 13.12 6.12
CA ALA A 340 22.55 12.92 5.10
C ALA A 340 23.99 12.86 5.65
N GLN A 341 24.22 13.14 6.93
CA GLN A 341 25.53 13.04 7.60
C GLN A 341 25.67 11.80 8.49
N ARG A 342 24.64 10.96 8.54
CA ARG A 342 24.58 9.73 9.31
C ARG A 342 25.69 8.75 8.92
N THR A 343 26.27 8.10 9.92
CA THR A 343 27.23 7.01 9.69
C THR A 343 26.50 5.68 9.76
N VAL A 344 26.57 4.89 8.69
CA VAL A 344 25.93 3.57 8.60
C VAL A 344 26.98 2.51 8.33
N ASN A 345 26.98 1.44 9.13
CA ASN A 345 27.78 0.24 8.86
C ASN A 345 26.85 -0.96 8.71
N LEU A 346 27.03 -1.73 7.65
CA LEU A 346 26.46 -3.06 7.52
C LEU A 346 27.43 -4.06 8.17
N LEU A 347 26.88 -4.95 8.98
CA LEU A 347 27.53 -6.12 9.53
C LEU A 347 26.77 -7.35 9.06
N TRP A 348 27.47 -8.45 8.81
CA TRP A 348 26.82 -9.72 8.49
C TRP A 348 27.47 -10.89 9.22
N ASP A 349 26.68 -11.93 9.46
CA ASP A 349 27.11 -13.22 9.99
C ASP A 349 27.19 -14.25 8.85
N ASP A 350 28.12 -15.20 8.97
CA ASP A 350 28.30 -16.31 8.03
C ASP A 350 27.97 -17.68 8.67
N HIS A 351 27.92 -18.74 7.84
CA HIS A 351 27.56 -20.10 8.32
C HIS A 351 28.63 -20.76 9.20
N ILE A 352 29.85 -20.23 9.24
CA ILE A 352 30.98 -20.79 10.00
C ILE A 352 31.26 -20.03 11.30
N GLY A 353 30.36 -19.15 11.71
CA GLY A 353 30.45 -18.36 12.94
C GLY A 353 31.39 -17.16 12.84
N GLY A 354 31.77 -16.78 11.62
CA GLY A 354 32.46 -15.54 11.29
C GLY A 354 31.50 -14.44 10.87
N GLY A 355 31.96 -13.59 9.96
CA GLY A 355 31.21 -12.44 9.48
C GLY A 355 32.11 -11.34 8.92
N GLY A 356 31.49 -10.24 8.52
CA GLY A 356 32.21 -9.07 8.03
C GLY A 356 31.46 -7.77 8.29
N ASN A 357 32.08 -6.67 7.89
CA ASN A 357 31.47 -5.36 7.96
C ASN A 357 31.92 -4.47 6.80
N VAL A 358 31.08 -3.51 6.46
CA VAL A 358 31.39 -2.43 5.52
C VAL A 358 30.72 -1.13 5.98
N THR A 359 31.45 -0.03 5.89
CA THR A 359 30.88 1.31 6.10
C THR A 359 30.23 1.78 4.80
N MET A 360 28.96 2.16 4.86
CA MET A 360 28.25 2.72 3.72
C MET A 360 28.71 4.17 3.51
N PRO A 361 28.99 4.58 2.25
CA PRO A 361 29.41 5.94 1.98
C PRO A 361 28.26 6.93 2.24
N ALA A 362 28.58 8.09 2.84
CA ALA A 362 27.61 9.18 2.96
C ALA A 362 27.28 9.83 1.60
N SER A 363 28.14 9.65 0.59
CA SER A 363 27.84 10.03 -0.80
C SER A 363 26.91 8.99 -1.43
N GLY A 364 25.77 9.43 -1.98
CA GLY A 364 24.78 8.53 -2.58
C GLY A 364 23.50 8.36 -1.75
N VAL A 365 23.31 9.17 -0.69
CA VAL A 365 22.05 9.23 0.03
C VAL A 365 20.98 9.87 -0.84
N SER A 366 19.90 9.13 -1.10
CA SER A 366 18.68 9.63 -1.70
C SER A 366 17.60 9.81 -0.62
N THR A 367 16.53 10.52 -0.95
CA THR A 367 15.45 10.82 0.00
C THR A 367 14.10 10.44 -0.60
N GLY A 368 13.18 10.01 0.27
CA GLY A 368 11.78 9.79 -0.06
C GLY A 368 10.87 10.40 1.01
N ALA A 369 9.58 10.49 0.70
CA ALA A 369 8.56 10.98 1.62
C ALA A 369 7.26 10.18 1.49
N GLY A 370 6.46 10.16 2.55
CA GLY A 370 5.13 9.57 2.54
C GLY A 370 4.30 10.03 3.71
N GLY A 371 3.13 10.61 3.43
CA GLY A 371 2.30 11.28 4.43
C GLY A 371 3.10 12.33 5.19
N ARG A 372 3.29 12.13 6.50
CA ARG A 372 3.99 13.06 7.39
C ARG A 372 5.46 12.70 7.62
N TYR A 373 5.97 11.70 6.91
CA TYR A 373 7.27 11.10 7.14
C TYR A 373 8.24 11.38 5.99
N ASN A 374 9.53 11.48 6.33
CA ASN A 374 10.63 11.58 5.37
C ASN A 374 11.64 10.48 5.67
N ALA A 375 12.17 9.85 4.62
CA ALA A 375 13.17 8.81 4.73
C ALA A 375 14.46 9.18 3.99
N ALA A 376 15.57 8.64 4.48
CA ALA A 376 16.84 8.62 3.77
C ALA A 376 17.24 7.18 3.44
N TRP A 377 17.87 7.01 2.29
CA TRP A 377 18.30 5.72 1.78
C TRP A 377 19.82 5.65 1.68
N TYR A 378 20.42 4.57 2.18
CA TYR A 378 21.87 4.38 2.18
C TYR A 378 22.21 3.11 1.42
N SER A 379 22.89 3.23 0.29
CA SER A 379 23.28 2.06 -0.49
C SER A 379 24.53 1.39 0.09
N PHE A 380 24.50 0.08 0.25
CA PHE A 380 25.70 -0.74 0.49
C PHE A 380 26.26 -1.36 -0.80
N ALA A 381 25.81 -0.86 -1.94
CA ALA A 381 26.24 -1.18 -3.31
C ALA A 381 26.31 0.12 -4.13
N PRO A 382 27.35 0.96 -3.93
CA PRO A 382 27.34 2.34 -4.42
C PRO A 382 27.20 2.45 -5.95
N LEU A 383 26.38 3.40 -6.39
CA LEU A 383 26.33 3.89 -7.78
C LEU A 383 27.70 4.52 -8.14
N PRO A 384 28.17 4.38 -9.39
CA PRO A 384 29.61 4.37 -9.66
C PRO A 384 30.24 5.75 -9.55
N VAL A 385 31.35 5.82 -8.82
CA VAL A 385 32.50 6.65 -9.21
C VAL A 385 33.82 5.86 -9.18
N ASP A 386 34.06 4.93 -8.24
CA ASP A 386 35.36 4.19 -8.17
C ASP A 386 35.32 2.77 -7.53
N GLY A 387 34.21 2.03 -7.52
CA GLY A 387 34.13 0.70 -6.86
C GLY A 387 33.11 -0.30 -7.46
N PRO A 388 33.12 -1.58 -7.00
CA PRO A 388 32.13 -2.56 -7.42
C PRO A 388 30.74 -2.16 -6.93
N THR A 389 29.71 -2.38 -7.75
CA THR A 389 28.29 -2.11 -7.44
C THR A 389 27.66 -3.18 -6.53
N PHE A 390 28.49 -3.91 -5.78
CA PHE A 390 28.10 -5.02 -4.93
C PHE A 390 29.22 -5.34 -3.93
N LEU A 391 28.86 -5.96 -2.81
CA LEU A 391 29.77 -6.56 -1.86
C LEU A 391 30.06 -8.00 -2.29
N SER A 392 31.34 -8.34 -2.39
CA SER A 392 31.79 -9.70 -2.70
C SER A 392 31.87 -10.51 -1.42
N LEU A 393 31.10 -11.59 -1.34
CA LEU A 393 31.09 -12.53 -0.22
C LEU A 393 31.77 -13.84 -0.62
N ASP A 394 32.43 -14.48 0.35
CA ASP A 394 33.03 -15.80 0.16
C ASP A 394 31.93 -16.86 0.05
N THR A 395 31.97 -17.67 -1.02
CA THR A 395 30.93 -18.68 -1.27
C THR A 395 31.00 -19.88 -0.32
N ALA A 396 32.13 -20.12 0.34
CA ALA A 396 32.26 -21.18 1.33
C ALA A 396 31.61 -20.76 2.66
N ALA A 397 31.98 -19.59 3.18
CA ALA A 397 31.41 -19.03 4.41
C ALA A 397 29.94 -18.61 4.25
N GLY A 398 29.61 -17.94 3.14
CA GLY A 398 28.24 -17.49 2.86
C GLY A 398 27.76 -16.33 3.72
N ILE A 399 26.44 -16.20 3.85
CA ILE A 399 25.76 -15.21 4.69
C ILE A 399 24.46 -15.77 5.27
N THR A 400 24.17 -15.42 6.51
CA THR A 400 22.94 -15.87 7.23
C THR A 400 22.12 -14.73 7.80
N ASN A 401 22.74 -13.58 8.08
CA ASN A 401 22.08 -12.49 8.79
C ASN A 401 22.79 -11.16 8.53
N MET A 402 22.02 -10.07 8.53
CA MET A 402 22.52 -8.70 8.47
C MET A 402 22.16 -7.94 9.76
N ARG A 403 23.01 -6.98 10.13
CA ARG A 403 22.76 -6.02 11.21
C ARG A 403 23.32 -4.67 10.78
N PHE A 404 22.76 -3.59 11.30
CA PHE A 404 23.25 -2.26 10.97
C PHE A 404 23.72 -1.54 12.22
N VAL A 405 24.81 -0.80 12.11
CA VAL A 405 25.19 0.17 13.14
C VAL A 405 24.99 1.56 12.56
N VAL A 406 24.00 2.26 13.09
CA VAL A 406 23.56 3.58 12.66
C VAL A 406 23.92 4.60 13.74
N ASP A 407 24.82 5.52 13.45
CA ASP A 407 25.37 6.50 14.42
C ASP A 407 25.86 5.86 15.74
N GLY A 408 26.44 4.66 15.63
CA GLY A 408 26.92 3.89 16.77
C GLY A 408 25.85 3.08 17.51
N LYS A 409 24.57 3.19 17.13
CA LYS A 409 23.48 2.35 17.64
C LYS A 409 23.35 1.09 16.79
N LEU A 410 23.36 -0.07 17.45
CA LEU A 410 23.06 -1.34 16.79
C LEU A 410 21.54 -1.43 16.51
N GLU A 411 21.19 -1.66 15.26
CA GLU A 411 19.87 -1.97 14.76
C GLU A 411 19.89 -3.45 14.32
N ASP A 412 19.28 -4.30 15.13
CA ASP A 412 19.30 -5.75 15.00
C ASP A 412 17.93 -6.40 15.33
N GLN A 413 16.85 -5.62 15.22
CA GLN A 413 15.49 -6.10 15.50
C GLN A 413 15.33 -6.75 16.89
N GLY A 414 16.02 -6.21 17.90
CA GLY A 414 15.97 -6.75 19.27
C GLY A 414 16.81 -8.03 19.45
N GLY A 415 17.89 -8.15 18.67
CA GLY A 415 18.83 -9.28 18.72
C GLY A 415 18.55 -10.40 17.72
N VAL A 416 17.50 -10.30 16.90
CA VAL A 416 17.16 -11.30 15.88
C VAL A 416 18.01 -11.12 14.61
N GLY A 417 18.37 -9.87 14.28
CA GLY A 417 18.99 -9.47 13.04
C GLY A 417 18.03 -9.50 11.85
N PHE A 418 18.50 -9.03 10.70
CA PHE A 418 17.80 -9.02 9.42
C PHE A 418 18.19 -10.27 8.63
N ALA A 419 17.40 -11.34 8.80
CA ALA A 419 17.72 -12.65 8.25
C ALA A 419 17.81 -12.64 6.72
N ILE A 420 18.82 -13.30 6.18
CA ILE A 420 19.02 -13.48 4.73
C ILE A 420 19.51 -14.90 4.49
N GLN A 421 19.11 -15.47 3.36
CA GLN A 421 19.51 -16.82 2.96
C GLN A 421 20.43 -16.74 1.74
N ASP A 422 21.33 -17.70 1.61
CA ASP A 422 22.19 -17.88 0.44
C ASP A 422 22.16 -19.31 -0.11
N GLY A 423 21.12 -20.07 0.28
CA GLY A 423 20.92 -21.45 -0.09
C GLY A 423 20.50 -21.61 -1.54
N VAL A 424 19.62 -20.74 -2.02
CA VAL A 424 19.20 -20.66 -3.43
C VAL A 424 19.25 -19.20 -3.85
N VAL A 425 20.06 -18.87 -4.85
CA VAL A 425 20.24 -17.49 -5.32
C VAL A 425 20.19 -17.41 -6.84
N PHE A 426 19.78 -16.28 -7.41
CA PHE A 426 19.87 -16.07 -8.86
C PHE A 426 21.31 -16.20 -9.36
N SER A 427 21.51 -16.89 -10.49
CA SER A 427 22.78 -16.84 -11.20
C SER A 427 22.74 -15.82 -12.33
N GLU A 428 23.80 -15.04 -12.45
CA GLU A 428 24.00 -14.10 -13.57
C GLU A 428 24.21 -14.80 -14.92
N THR A 429 24.27 -16.14 -14.96
CA THR A 429 24.26 -16.91 -16.21
C THR A 429 22.87 -17.00 -16.85
N SER A 430 21.83 -16.57 -16.13
CA SER A 430 20.46 -16.42 -16.64
C SER A 430 20.43 -15.47 -17.85
N CYS A 431 19.66 -15.83 -18.87
CA CYS A 431 19.66 -15.13 -20.15
C CYS A 431 18.32 -15.27 -20.88
N TYR A 432 18.06 -14.41 -21.87
CA TYR A 432 16.92 -14.60 -22.78
C TYR A 432 17.33 -15.23 -24.11
N THR A 433 16.52 -16.17 -24.60
CA THR A 433 16.64 -16.73 -25.95
C THR A 433 15.82 -15.92 -26.95
N SER A 434 14.70 -15.35 -26.51
CA SER A 434 13.88 -14.40 -27.26
C SER A 434 13.30 -13.37 -26.29
N ASN A 435 13.47 -12.08 -26.57
CA ASN A 435 12.86 -11.01 -25.76
C ASN A 435 11.73 -10.27 -26.50
N LEU A 436 11.32 -10.78 -27.67
CA LEU A 436 10.30 -10.15 -28.50
C LEU A 436 8.94 -10.86 -28.35
N PRO A 437 7.83 -10.10 -28.41
CA PRO A 437 6.47 -10.66 -28.47
C PRO A 437 6.28 -11.62 -29.66
N PRO A 438 5.34 -12.57 -29.60
CA PRO A 438 4.31 -12.74 -28.56
C PRO A 438 4.73 -13.64 -27.39
N THR A 439 5.86 -14.35 -27.50
CA THR A 439 6.31 -15.34 -26.52
C THR A 439 7.80 -15.13 -26.24
N PRO A 440 8.15 -14.13 -25.42
CA PRO A 440 9.50 -14.04 -24.87
C PRO A 440 9.85 -15.32 -24.09
N GLU A 441 11.10 -15.74 -24.22
CA GLU A 441 11.65 -16.98 -23.68
C GLU A 441 12.93 -16.69 -22.91
N TRP A 442 13.00 -17.21 -21.70
CA TRP A 442 14.11 -17.02 -20.77
C TRP A 442 14.67 -18.38 -20.34
N ARG A 443 16.00 -18.48 -20.28
CA ARG A 443 16.70 -19.51 -19.53
C ARG A 443 17.09 -18.89 -18.19
N ILE A 444 16.44 -19.33 -17.13
CA ILE A 444 16.73 -18.88 -15.78
C ILE A 444 17.57 -19.94 -15.07
N ASP A 445 18.72 -19.51 -14.57
CA ASP A 445 19.67 -20.32 -13.84
C ASP A 445 19.69 -19.86 -12.37
N VAL A 446 19.52 -20.80 -11.46
CA VAL A 446 19.61 -20.58 -10.02
C VAL A 446 20.77 -21.38 -9.46
N ALA A 447 21.57 -20.77 -8.59
CA ALA A 447 22.65 -21.43 -7.89
C ALA A 447 22.13 -21.97 -6.55
N VAL A 448 22.20 -23.29 -6.39
CA VAL A 448 21.79 -24.00 -5.18
C VAL A 448 23.03 -24.45 -4.41
N ARG A 449 23.13 -24.06 -3.14
CA ARG A 449 24.25 -24.41 -2.26
C ARG A 449 24.35 -25.93 -2.11
N ASN A 450 25.54 -26.47 -2.34
CA ASN A 450 25.83 -27.89 -2.24
C ASN A 450 25.54 -28.40 -0.82
N GLY A 451 24.82 -29.52 -0.72
CA GLY A 451 24.38 -30.07 0.57
C GLY A 451 23.02 -29.55 1.05
N LEU A 452 22.49 -28.48 0.44
CA LEU A 452 21.09 -28.10 0.61
C LEU A 452 20.20 -29.06 -0.18
N ASN A 453 19.14 -29.54 0.44
CA ASN A 453 18.14 -30.40 -0.20
C ASN A 453 16.77 -29.71 -0.18
N PRO A 454 16.55 -28.69 -1.02
CA PRO A 454 15.25 -28.04 -1.07
C PRO A 454 14.20 -29.04 -1.56
N THR A 455 13.04 -29.05 -0.91
CA THR A 455 11.88 -29.88 -1.32
C THR A 455 11.25 -29.31 -2.59
N ARG A 456 11.38 -28.00 -2.80
CA ARG A 456 10.88 -27.29 -3.97
C ARG A 456 11.73 -26.05 -4.23
N VAL A 457 11.98 -25.77 -5.50
CA VAL A 457 12.48 -24.47 -5.97
C VAL A 457 11.57 -24.06 -7.11
N TYR A 458 11.13 -22.81 -7.16
CA TYR A 458 10.19 -22.33 -8.16
C TYR A 458 10.41 -20.86 -8.50
N LEU A 459 10.03 -20.48 -9.71
CA LEU A 459 9.94 -19.09 -10.15
C LEU A 459 8.52 -18.59 -10.00
N GLU A 460 8.38 -17.35 -9.60
CA GLU A 460 7.13 -16.61 -9.55
C GLU A 460 7.17 -15.52 -10.60
N GLN A 461 6.21 -15.57 -11.54
CA GLN A 461 6.04 -14.49 -12.50
C GLN A 461 5.23 -13.37 -11.86
N ILE A 462 5.78 -12.15 -11.90
CA ILE A 462 5.18 -10.95 -11.29
C ILE A 462 4.52 -10.11 -12.39
N GLY A 463 3.48 -9.36 -12.01
CA GLY A 463 2.79 -8.42 -12.92
C GLY A 463 1.78 -9.08 -13.86
N VAL A 464 1.42 -10.35 -13.62
CA VAL A 464 0.41 -11.05 -14.42
C VAL A 464 -0.97 -10.78 -13.83
N THR A 465 -1.93 -10.44 -14.68
CA THR A 465 -3.35 -10.32 -14.30
C THR A 465 -4.20 -11.39 -15.00
N ASP A 466 -5.24 -11.86 -14.32
CA ASP A 466 -6.23 -12.75 -14.94
C ASP A 466 -7.23 -11.96 -15.80
N SER A 467 -8.17 -12.67 -16.45
CA SER A 467 -9.17 -12.05 -17.34
C SER A 467 -10.12 -11.05 -16.67
N VAL A 468 -10.12 -10.97 -15.34
CA VAL A 468 -10.91 -10.01 -14.56
C VAL A 468 -10.03 -8.98 -13.86
N GLY A 469 -8.77 -8.86 -14.28
CA GLY A 469 -7.82 -7.85 -13.78
C GLY A 469 -7.25 -8.15 -12.40
N ARG A 470 -7.45 -9.36 -11.84
CA ARG A 470 -6.85 -9.74 -10.56
C ARG A 470 -5.39 -10.10 -10.77
N VAL A 471 -4.51 -9.56 -9.95
CA VAL A 471 -3.10 -9.97 -9.94
C VAL A 471 -3.00 -11.44 -9.55
N ILE A 472 -2.31 -12.22 -10.38
CA ILE A 472 -1.98 -13.61 -10.15
C ILE A 472 -0.46 -13.76 -10.18
N VAL A 473 0.04 -14.79 -9.49
CA VAL A 473 1.46 -15.11 -9.43
C VAL A 473 1.66 -16.53 -9.96
N PRO A 474 1.78 -16.71 -11.28
CA PRO A 474 2.10 -18.01 -11.85
C PRO A 474 3.41 -18.54 -11.26
N GLN A 475 3.38 -19.77 -10.76
CA GLN A 475 4.57 -20.46 -10.26
C GLN A 475 5.04 -21.51 -11.26
N THR A 476 6.35 -21.54 -11.53
CA THR A 476 7.00 -22.56 -12.36
C THR A 476 8.08 -23.26 -11.57
N ASP A 477 7.94 -24.57 -11.35
CA ASP A 477 8.94 -25.33 -10.60
C ASP A 477 10.27 -25.42 -11.37
N ILE A 478 11.37 -25.13 -10.67
CA ILE A 478 12.74 -25.33 -11.12
C ILE A 478 13.18 -26.71 -10.62
N VAL A 479 13.16 -27.68 -11.52
CA VAL A 479 13.56 -29.04 -11.19
C VAL A 479 15.09 -29.16 -11.27
N PRO A 480 15.75 -29.86 -10.32
CA PRO A 480 17.17 -30.12 -10.43
C PRO A 480 17.48 -30.79 -11.77
N PRO A 481 18.52 -30.34 -12.51
CA PRO A 481 18.91 -31.01 -13.72
C PRO A 481 19.27 -32.46 -13.39
N ALA A 482 18.91 -33.39 -14.28
CA ALA A 482 19.15 -34.83 -14.10
C ALA A 482 20.62 -35.17 -13.79
N GLN A 483 21.54 -34.24 -14.09
CA GLN A 483 22.89 -34.16 -13.54
C GLN A 483 23.07 -32.76 -12.95
N SER A 484 23.40 -32.64 -11.67
CA SER A 484 23.78 -31.37 -11.05
C SER A 484 24.94 -30.77 -11.83
N VAL A 485 24.75 -29.60 -12.44
CA VAL A 485 25.84 -28.89 -13.13
C VAL A 485 26.62 -28.14 -12.07
N PRO A 486 27.87 -28.53 -11.73
CA PRO A 486 28.62 -27.82 -10.71
C PRO A 486 28.91 -26.40 -11.20
N LEU A 487 28.54 -25.40 -10.39
CA LEU A 487 28.90 -24.01 -10.65
C LEU A 487 30.31 -23.73 -10.13
N ASN A 488 30.51 -24.11 -8.87
CA ASN A 488 31.76 -23.99 -8.13
C ASN A 488 31.84 -25.05 -7.03
N ALA A 489 32.82 -24.94 -6.13
CA ALA A 489 32.99 -25.91 -5.03
C ALA A 489 31.79 -25.96 -4.07
N ASN A 490 31.03 -24.88 -3.96
CA ASN A 490 29.98 -24.68 -2.96
C ASN A 490 28.56 -24.64 -3.56
N TYR A 491 28.40 -24.51 -4.88
CA TYR A 491 27.10 -24.37 -5.53
C TYR A 491 26.97 -25.22 -6.80
N SER A 492 25.74 -25.61 -7.11
CA SER A 492 25.33 -26.26 -8.36
C SER A 492 24.25 -25.43 -9.06
N LEU A 493 24.28 -25.36 -10.40
CA LEU A 493 23.28 -24.68 -11.19
C LEU A 493 22.07 -25.57 -11.44
N TRP A 494 20.89 -25.02 -11.21
CA TRP A 494 19.60 -25.57 -11.64
C TRP A 494 18.99 -24.62 -12.65
N THR A 495 18.45 -25.16 -13.74
CA THR A 495 18.01 -24.37 -14.89
C THR A 495 16.56 -24.67 -15.22
N VAL A 496 15.79 -23.63 -15.53
CA VAL A 496 14.45 -23.75 -16.11
C VAL A 496 14.34 -22.84 -17.32
N ASN A 497 13.61 -23.29 -18.33
CA ASN A 497 13.20 -22.45 -19.44
C ASN A 497 11.76 -22.00 -19.20
N VAL A 498 11.52 -20.71 -19.22
CA VAL A 498 10.20 -20.12 -19.01
C VAL A 498 9.80 -19.25 -20.19
N THR A 499 8.50 -19.21 -20.45
CA THR A 499 7.87 -18.32 -21.44
C THR A 499 7.06 -17.26 -20.70
N GLY A 500 7.21 -15.99 -21.06
CA GLY A 500 6.47 -14.91 -20.42
C GLY A 500 7.31 -13.65 -20.24
N GLU A 501 6.68 -12.60 -19.71
CA GLU A 501 7.32 -11.30 -19.47
C GLU A 501 8.49 -11.36 -18.47
N ASN A 502 9.24 -10.26 -18.38
CA ASN A 502 10.62 -10.24 -17.88
C ASN A 502 10.74 -10.12 -16.35
N PHE A 503 9.67 -10.37 -15.60
CA PHE A 503 9.63 -10.11 -14.16
C PHE A 503 9.44 -11.42 -13.39
N TYR A 504 10.53 -11.94 -12.83
CA TYR A 504 10.51 -13.17 -12.04
C TYR A 504 11.16 -12.96 -10.68
N SER A 505 10.60 -13.58 -9.64
CA SER A 505 11.27 -13.83 -8.36
C SER A 505 11.49 -15.32 -8.14
N ILE A 506 12.46 -15.68 -7.31
CA ILE A 506 12.65 -17.07 -6.87
C ILE A 506 11.97 -17.26 -5.52
N GLY A 507 11.21 -18.35 -5.42
CA GLY A 507 10.80 -18.94 -4.16
C GLY A 507 11.39 -20.34 -4.04
N PHE A 508 11.65 -20.78 -2.81
CA PHE A 508 12.09 -22.14 -2.55
C PHE A 508 11.70 -22.59 -1.14
N GLU A 509 11.68 -23.90 -0.95
CA GLU A 509 11.26 -24.56 0.28
C GLU A 509 12.38 -25.49 0.77
N VAL A 510 12.79 -25.36 2.03
CA VAL A 510 13.74 -26.23 2.70
C VAL A 510 13.14 -26.62 4.05
N ASP A 511 13.04 -27.91 4.34
CA ASP A 511 12.49 -28.42 5.60
C ASP A 511 11.11 -27.81 5.94
N ASP A 512 10.24 -27.71 4.93
CA ASP A 512 8.90 -27.09 5.01
C ASP A 512 8.89 -25.58 5.37
N ILE A 513 10.04 -24.89 5.25
CA ILE A 513 10.16 -23.44 5.39
C ILE A 513 10.26 -22.81 4.00
N THR A 514 9.34 -21.91 3.69
CA THR A 514 9.34 -21.13 2.44
C THR A 514 10.20 -19.87 2.56
N PHE A 515 11.06 -19.66 1.58
CA PHE A 515 11.83 -18.45 1.37
C PHE A 515 11.44 -17.87 0.01
N SER A 516 11.21 -16.56 -0.05
CA SER A 516 10.93 -15.83 -1.29
C SER A 516 11.78 -14.58 -1.32
N GLU A 517 12.46 -14.33 -2.45
CA GLU A 517 13.36 -13.18 -2.61
C GLU A 517 12.64 -11.88 -2.98
N SER A 518 11.32 -11.86 -3.13
CA SER A 518 10.64 -10.63 -3.58
C SER A 518 10.21 -9.75 -2.40
N ASP A 519 10.97 -8.70 -2.12
CA ASP A 519 10.36 -7.37 -2.09
C ASP A 519 10.12 -6.98 -3.57
N SER A 520 9.04 -6.26 -3.88
CA SER A 520 8.51 -5.99 -5.23
C SER A 520 9.47 -5.30 -6.23
N HIS A 521 10.71 -5.03 -5.84
CA HIS A 521 11.66 -4.16 -6.54
C HIS A 521 12.95 -4.84 -7.02
N SER A 522 13.15 -6.13 -6.74
CA SER A 522 14.32 -6.89 -7.23
C SER A 522 14.16 -7.28 -8.70
N ILE A 523 14.39 -6.35 -9.62
CA ILE A 523 14.31 -6.60 -11.07
C ILE A 523 15.66 -7.10 -11.60
N PHE A 524 15.69 -8.36 -12.06
CA PHE A 524 16.85 -8.91 -12.76
C PHE A 524 16.80 -8.58 -14.25
N SER A 525 17.79 -7.85 -14.77
CA SER A 525 17.96 -7.67 -16.21
C SER A 525 18.80 -8.81 -16.78
N PHE A 526 18.23 -9.61 -17.69
CA PHE A 526 18.98 -10.69 -18.32
C PHE A 526 19.58 -10.28 -19.67
N SER A 527 20.79 -10.76 -19.95
CA SER A 527 21.45 -10.59 -21.26
C SER A 527 20.96 -11.64 -22.27
N PRO A 528 21.15 -11.45 -23.58
CA PRO A 528 20.86 -12.50 -24.54
C PRO A 528 21.76 -13.72 -24.30
N CYS A 529 21.20 -14.92 -24.47
CA CYS A 529 21.96 -16.16 -24.31
C CYS A 529 23.08 -16.24 -25.35
N THR A 530 24.32 -16.33 -24.88
CA THR A 530 25.48 -16.60 -25.75
C THR A 530 25.54 -18.10 -26.06
N THR A 531 25.72 -18.43 -27.35
CA THR A 531 25.92 -19.81 -27.84
C THR A 531 27.22 -20.44 -27.40
#